data_AF-A0A3D5FNU2-F1
#
_entry.id   AF-A0A3D5FNU2-F1
#
_cell.length_a   1.000
_cell.length_b   1.000
_cell.length_c   1.000
_cell.angle_alpha   90.00
_cell.angle_beta   90.00
_cell.angle_gamma   90.00
#
_symmetry.space_group_name_H-M   'P 1'
#
loop_
_entity.id
_entity.type
_entity.pdbx_description
1 polymer ?
#
loop_
_entity_poly.entity_id
_entity_poly.type
_entity_poly.pdbx_seq_one_letter_code
_entity_poly.pdbx_strand_id
1 'polypeptide(L)' 'ELYNANRLPIRLQAGRRICQLVFARMAQAAERPYSGKYQGQHAATGSRVHMDADINTVMDPGNHE' A
#
# COMPACT_ATOMS: atom_id res chain seq x y z
N GLU A 1 -1.40 7.69 -4.08
CA GLU A 1 -2.61 7.33 -4.84
C GLU A 1 -3.08 8.56 -5.60
N LEU A 2 -3.59 8.42 -6.82
CA LEU A 2 -4.02 9.57 -7.63
C LEU A 2 -5.48 9.91 -7.33
N TYR A 3 -5.75 11.16 -6.97
CA TYR A 3 -7.09 11.70 -6.80
C TYR A 3 -7.20 13.04 -7.53
N ASN A 4 -8.24 13.21 -8.35
CA ASN A 4 -8.52 14.47 -9.01
C ASN A 4 -9.49 15.29 -8.15
N ALA A 5 -8.96 16.29 -7.44
CA ALA A 5 -9.75 17.21 -6.62
C ALA A 5 -10.45 18.32 -7.43
N ASN A 6 -10.32 18.34 -8.76
CA ASN A 6 -10.97 19.33 -9.62
C ASN A 6 -12.31 18.81 -10.17
N ARG A 7 -13.17 19.74 -10.60
CA ARG A 7 -14.42 19.42 -11.31
C ARG A 7 -14.21 19.01 -12.77
N LEU A 8 -13.03 19.30 -13.33
CA LEU A 8 -12.68 18.99 -14.72
C LEU A 8 -11.75 17.77 -14.80
N PRO A 9 -11.86 16.95 -15.85
CA PRO A 9 -11.01 15.78 -16.03
C PRO A 9 -9.55 16.18 -16.31
N ILE A 10 -8.61 15.37 -15.83
CA ILE A 10 -7.17 15.51 -16.09
C ILE A 10 -6.74 14.33 -16.97
N ARG A 11 -6.13 14.62 -18.13
CA ARG A 11 -5.54 13.59 -18.97
C ARG A 11 -4.17 13.18 -18.42
N LEU A 12 -4.04 11.92 -18.03
CA LEU A 12 -2.76 11.30 -17.70
C LEU A 12 -2.18 10.64 -18.96
N GLN A 13 -0.88 10.80 -19.18
CA GLN A 13 -0.16 10.18 -20.30
C GLN A 13 0.99 9.37 -19.73
N ALA A 14 1.17 8.15 -20.24
CA ALA A 14 2.30 7.30 -19.85
C ALA A 14 3.64 7.98 -20.15
N GLY A 15 4.65 7.71 -19.32
CA GLY A 15 5.99 8.29 -19.45
C GLY A 15 6.15 9.70 -18.88
N ARG A 16 5.06 10.38 -18.47
CA ARG A 16 5.18 11.67 -17.76
C ARG A 16 5.62 11.44 -16.31
N ARG A 17 6.54 12.27 -15.83
CA ARG A 17 6.91 12.34 -14.41
C ARG A 17 5.66 12.67 -13.58
N ILE A 18 5.34 11.85 -12.59
CA ILE A 18 4.11 11.96 -11.78
C ILE A 18 4.38 12.09 -10.26
N CYS A 19 5.53 11.60 -9.79
CA CYS A 19 5.95 11.71 -8.40
C CYS A 19 7.49 11.72 -8.33
N GLN A 20 8.01 11.90 -7.12
CA GLN A 20 9.44 11.89 -6.82
C GLN A 20 9.70 10.95 -5.65
N LEU A 21 10.92 10.39 -5.61
CA LEU A 21 11.41 9.64 -4.47
C LEU A 21 12.43 10.49 -3.73
N VAL A 22 12.27 10.62 -2.42
CA VAL A 22 13.23 11.28 -1.54
C VAL A 22 13.71 10.24 -0.54
N PHE A 23 15.03 10.06 -0.46
CA PHE A 23 15.64 9.08 0.44
C PHE A 23 16.06 9.76 1.74
N ALA A 24 15.64 9.17 2.87
CA ALA A 24 16.09 9.56 4.20
C ALA A 24 16.97 8.44 4.78
N ARG A 25 18.06 8.83 5.43
CA ARG A 25 18.99 7.88 6.05
C ARG A 25 18.47 7.45 7.42
N MET A 26 18.43 6.14 7.68
CA MET A 26 18.17 5.60 9.00
C MET A 26 19.44 5.65 9.87
N ALA A 27 19.28 5.76 11.19
CA ALA A 27 20.39 5.72 12.13
C ALA A 27 21.15 4.38 12.10
N GLN A 28 20.43 3.28 11.84
CA GLN A 28 20.95 1.92 11.78
C GLN A 28 20.17 1.09 10.75
N ALA A 29 20.68 -0.11 10.44
CA ALA A 29 19.98 -1.05 9.56
C ALA A 29 18.64 -1.47 10.19
N ALA A 30 17.64 -1.74 9.34
CA ALA A 30 16.38 -2.33 9.80
C ALA A 30 16.63 -3.77 10.26
N GLU A 31 16.25 -4.10 11.49
CA GLU A 31 16.32 -5.48 12.03
C GLU A 31 15.47 -6.45 11.20
N ARG A 32 14.29 -5.99 10.78
CA ARG A 32 13.35 -6.73 9.93
C ARG A 32 13.03 -5.87 8.70
N PRO A 33 13.81 -5.97 7.62
CA PRO A 33 13.51 -5.30 6.35
C PRO A 33 12.11 -5.65 5.85
N TYR A 34 11.54 -4.80 4.99
CA TYR A 34 10.22 -5.05 4.45
C TYR A 34 10.17 -6.39 3.70
N SER A 35 9.28 -7.28 4.15
CA SER A 35 8.95 -8.57 3.55
C SER A 35 7.42 -8.77 3.54
N GLY A 36 6.68 -7.66 3.46
CA GLY A 36 5.23 -7.64 3.61
C GLY A 36 4.45 -7.97 2.33
N LYS A 37 3.14 -7.74 2.41
CA LYS A 37 2.13 -8.13 1.40
C LYS A 37 2.44 -7.71 -0.04
N TYR A 38 3.22 -6.66 -0.24
CA TYR A 38 3.49 -6.07 -1.56
C TYR A 38 4.96 -6.19 -1.99
N GLN A 39 5.76 -7.01 -1.30
CA GLN A 39 7.14 -7.29 -1.71
C GLN A 39 7.17 -7.86 -3.15
N GLY A 40 7.99 -7.27 -4.04
CA GLY A 40 8.10 -7.69 -5.44
C GLY A 40 6.96 -7.23 -6.36
N GLN A 41 6.15 -6.25 -5.96
CA GLN A 41 5.08 -5.71 -6.81
C GLN A 41 5.63 -5.01 -8.07
N HIS A 42 5.07 -5.35 -9.24
CA HIS A 42 5.49 -4.82 -10.54
C HIS A 42 4.49 -3.88 -11.22
N ALA A 43 3.22 -3.87 -10.80
CA ALA A 43 2.14 -3.11 -11.41
C ALA A 43 1.21 -2.52 -10.35
N ALA A 44 0.16 -1.79 -10.76
CA ALA A 44 -0.89 -1.35 -9.84
C ALA A 44 -1.58 -2.59 -9.22
N THR A 45 -1.34 -2.85 -7.93
CA THR A 45 -1.91 -3.98 -7.20
C THR A 45 -3.01 -3.48 -6.28
N GLY A 46 -4.17 -4.13 -6.35
CA GLY A 46 -5.29 -3.83 -5.46
C GLY A 46 -4.97 -4.16 -4.00
N SER A 47 -5.80 -3.64 -3.09
CA SER A 47 -5.61 -3.84 -1.66
C SER A 47 -5.63 -5.33 -1.27
N ARG A 48 -4.66 -5.73 -0.46
CA ARG A 48 -4.56 -7.04 0.21
C ARG A 48 -4.96 -6.95 1.69
N VAL A 49 -5.82 -5.99 2.04
CA VAL A 49 -6.30 -5.79 3.42
C VAL A 49 -6.92 -7.05 3.99
N HIS A 50 -7.68 -7.81 3.19
CA HIS A 50 -8.28 -9.10 3.59
C HIS A 50 -7.29 -10.17 4.10
N MET A 51 -5.98 -9.99 3.89
CA MET A 51 -4.94 -10.87 4.44
C MET A 51 -4.48 -10.47 5.86
N ASP A 52 -5.03 -9.39 6.44
CA ASP A 52 -4.74 -9.01 7.83
C ASP A 52 -5.35 -10.02 8.80
N ALA A 53 -4.54 -10.46 9.76
CA ALA A 53 -4.96 -11.45 10.76
C ALA A 53 -6.15 -10.94 11.62
N ASP A 54 -6.18 -9.63 11.90
CA ASP A 54 -7.20 -9.00 12.75
C ASP A 54 -8.59 -8.99 12.09
N ILE A 55 -8.67 -9.07 10.76
CA ILE A 55 -9.94 -9.13 10.03
C ILE A 55 -10.66 -10.46 10.25
N ASN A 56 -9.90 -11.55 10.40
CA ASN A 56 -10.49 -12.86 10.68
C ASN A 56 -11.01 -12.99 12.11
N THR A 57 -10.55 -12.14 13.04
CA THR A 57 -10.95 -12.18 14.45
C THR A 57 -12.32 -11.54 14.68
N VAL A 58 -12.71 -10.55 13.86
CA VAL A 58 -14.02 -9.86 13.97
C VAL A 58 -15.14 -10.64 13.29
N MET A 59 -14.81 -11.60 12.42
CA MET A 59 -15.77 -12.37 11.63
C MET A 59 -16.07 -13.77 12.20
N ASP A 60 -15.48 -14.13 13.35
CA ASP A 60 -15.82 -15.35 14.08
C ASP A 60 -16.66 -15.01 15.33
N PRO A 61 -18.00 -15.09 15.26
CA PRO A 61 -18.87 -14.95 16.43
C PRO A 61 -18.81 -16.19 17.36
N GLY A 62 -17.96 -17.18 17.06
CA GLY A 62 -18.00 -18.52 17.65
C GLY A 62 -17.00 -18.85 18.75
N ASN A 63 -16.14 -17.92 19.20
CA ASN A 63 -15.15 -18.23 20.24
C ASN A 63 -15.23 -17.27 21.44
N HIS A 64 -16.40 -17.25 22.08
CA HIS A 64 -16.55 -16.91 23.50
C HIS A 64 -16.69 -18.20 24.30
N GLU A 65 -15.56 -18.83 24.59
CA GLU A 65 -15.36 -19.63 25.82
C GLU A 65 -14.25 -18.98 26.64
#